data_AF-A0AAW8BQ06-F1
#
_entry.id   AF-A0AAW8BQ06-F1
#
_cell.length_a   1.000
_cell.length_b   1.000
_cell.length_c   1.000
_cell.angle_alpha   90.00
_cell.angle_beta   90.00
_cell.angle_gamma   90.00
#
_symmetry.space_group_name_H-M   'P 1'
#
loop_
_entity.id
_entity.type
_entity.pdbx_description
1 polymer ?
#
loop_
_entity_poly.entity_id
_entity_poly.type
_entity_poly.pdbx_seq_one_letter_code
_entity_poly.pdbx_strand_id
1 'polypeptide(L)'
;MTGQVLRADLEALARLKPDIDRLAAEVSQGVPGLIMMDGVVDAGAVPSLAAAQQMSTRTLPVIRAAVAGRFTRIAELIDLARQGFIASEDELLNVVHTMPTLLRTAAG
;
A
#
# COMPACT_ATOMS: atom_id res chain seq x y z
N MET A 1 13.15 -23.59 -9.64
CA MET A 1 11.81 -23.45 -9.03
C MET A 1 11.62 -22.10 -8.34
N THR A 2 12.60 -21.61 -7.56
CA THR A 2 12.52 -20.32 -6.84
C THR A 2 12.31 -19.09 -7.74
N GLY A 3 12.93 -19.02 -8.92
CA GLY A 3 12.76 -17.87 -9.84
C GLY A 3 11.36 -17.74 -10.45
N GLN A 4 10.65 -18.85 -10.70
CA GLN A 4 9.27 -18.79 -11.19
C GLN A 4 8.30 -18.32 -10.09
N VAL A 5 8.53 -18.76 -8.85
CA VAL A 5 7.75 -18.32 -7.69
C VAL A 5 7.96 -16.83 -7.44
N LEU A 6 9.22 -16.37 -7.42
CA LEU A 6 9.55 -14.95 -7.25
C LEU A 6 8.88 -14.07 -8.32
N ARG A 7 8.93 -14.50 -9.59
CA ARG A 7 8.31 -13.76 -10.68
C ARG A 7 6.78 -13.69 -10.55
N ALA A 8 6.14 -14.78 -10.13
CA ALA A 8 4.71 -14.80 -9.85
C ALA A 8 4.34 -13.87 -8.68
N ASP A 9 5.17 -13.84 -7.63
CA ASP A 9 4.97 -12.97 -6.47
C ASP A 9 5.13 -11.49 -6.85
N LEU A 10 6.14 -11.13 -7.65
CA LEU A 10 6.33 -9.75 -8.13
C LEU A 10 5.17 -9.30 -9.02
N GLU A 11 4.63 -10.19 -9.84
CA GLU A 11 3.46 -9.92 -10.66
C GLU A 11 2.19 -9.75 -9.80
N ALA A 12 2.02 -10.58 -8.78
CA ALA A 12 0.93 -10.44 -7.82
C ALA A 12 1.02 -9.11 -7.05
N LEU A 13 2.22 -8.73 -6.59
CA LEU A 13 2.48 -7.44 -5.94
C LEU A 13 2.22 -6.25 -6.88
N ALA A 14 2.58 -6.36 -8.16
CA ALA A 14 2.31 -5.33 -9.16
C ALA A 14 0.80 -5.15 -9.41
N ARG A 15 0.02 -6.23 -9.35
CA ARG A 15 -1.45 -6.19 -9.45
C ARG A 15 -2.11 -5.67 -8.17
N LEU A 16 -1.56 -5.99 -7.00
CA LEU A 16 -2.11 -5.58 -5.71
C LEU A 16 -1.99 -4.08 -5.44
N LYS A 17 -0.85 -3.48 -5.81
CA LYS A 17 -0.59 -2.04 -5.57
C LYS A 17 -1.71 -1.10 -6.03
N PRO A 18 -2.17 -1.14 -7.30
CA PRO A 18 -3.21 -0.21 -7.76
C PRO A 18 -4.54 -0.40 -7.02
N ASP A 19 -4.85 -1.60 -6.53
CA ASP A 19 -6.05 -1.84 -5.73
C ASP A 19 -5.93 -1.24 -4.32
N ILE A 20 -4.74 -1.30 -3.70
CA ILE A 20 -4.46 -0.65 -2.42
C ILE A 20 -4.48 0.88 -2.55
N ASP A 21 -3.91 1.42 -3.63
CA ASP A 21 -3.95 2.87 -3.92
C ASP A 21 -5.39 3.36 -4.13
N ARG A 22 -6.21 2.58 -4.84
CA ARG A 22 -7.64 2.87 -5.02
C ARG A 22 -8.37 2.87 -3.68
N LEU A 23 -8.14 1.86 -2.84
CA LEU A 23 -8.78 1.76 -1.53
C LEU A 23 -8.38 2.91 -0.60
N ALA A 24 -7.11 3.34 -0.63
CA ALA A 24 -6.66 4.51 0.10
C ALA A 24 -7.41 5.77 -0.33
N ALA A 25 -7.60 5.95 -1.64
CA ALA A 25 -8.33 7.09 -2.20
C ALA A 25 -9.83 7.05 -1.80
N GLU A 26 -10.49 5.90 -1.91
CA GLU A 26 -11.89 5.72 -1.53
C GLU A 26 -12.12 6.01 -0.05
N VAL A 27 -11.25 5.51 0.83
CA VAL A 27 -11.35 5.76 2.28
C VAL A 27 -11.13 7.23 2.61
N SER A 28 -10.19 7.88 1.92
CA SER A 28 -9.89 9.31 2.10
C SER A 28 -11.07 10.18 1.65
N GLN A 29 -11.66 9.89 0.49
CA GLN A 29 -12.82 10.60 -0.05
C GLN A 29 -14.08 10.36 0.78
N GLY A 30 -14.17 9.20 1.45
CA GLY A 30 -15.34 8.80 2.24
C GLY A 30 -16.49 8.31 1.36
N VAL A 31 -17.55 7.82 2.00
CA VAL A 31 -18.73 7.29 1.29
C VAL A 31 -19.51 8.45 0.65
N PRO A 32 -19.71 8.47 -0.69
CA PRO A 32 -20.55 9.46 -1.34
C PRO A 32 -21.98 9.39 -0.77
N GLY A 33 -22.53 10.54 -0.37
CA GLY A 33 -23.88 10.62 0.19
C GLY A 33 -23.98 10.59 1.72
N LEU A 34 -22.88 10.37 2.45
CA LEU A 34 -22.83 10.75 3.85
C LEU A 34 -22.81 12.28 3.94
N ILE A 35 -23.94 12.86 4.35
CA ILE A 35 -24.01 14.27 4.73
C ILE A 35 -23.05 14.45 5.89
N MET A 36 -21.87 15.00 5.63
CA MET A 36 -21.03 15.55 6.68
C MET A 36 -21.87 16.67 7.28
N MET A 37 -22.40 16.45 8.49
CA MET A 37 -23.13 17.49 9.20
C MET A 37 -22.13 18.58 9.58
N ASP A 38 -21.82 19.46 8.63
CA ASP A 38 -21.01 20.67 8.81
C ASP A 38 -21.79 21.75 9.60
N GLY A 39 -22.90 21.36 10.23
CA GLY A 39 -23.74 22.22 11.03
C GLY A 39 -23.14 22.42 12.41
N VAL A 40 -22.98 23.68 12.80
CA VAL A 40 -22.76 24.09 14.20
C VAL A 40 -23.79 23.39 15.07
N VAL A 41 -23.32 22.72 16.14
CA VAL A 41 -24.20 22.06 17.11
C VAL A 41 -25.16 23.10 17.66
N ASP A 42 -26.46 22.94 17.36
CA ASP A 42 -27.50 23.78 17.93
C ASP A 42 -27.45 23.64 19.46
N ALA A 43 -27.44 24.76 20.18
CA ALA A 43 -27.28 24.79 21.64
C ALA A 43 -28.45 24.07 22.36
N GLY A 44 -29.57 23.82 21.66
CA GLY A 44 -30.72 23.04 22.13
C GLY A 44 -30.77 21.59 21.62
N ALA A 45 -29.73 21.08 20.93
CA ALA A 45 -29.74 19.73 20.39
C ALA A 45 -29.77 18.66 21.49
N VAL A 46 -30.56 17.60 21.28
CA VAL A 46 -30.55 16.45 22.18
C VAL A 46 -29.14 15.82 22.24
N PRO A 47 -28.68 15.34 23.41
CA PRO A 47 -27.28 14.92 23.61
C PRO A 47 -26.77 13.89 22.59
N SER A 48 -27.64 12.97 22.14
CA SER A 48 -27.31 11.97 21.12
C SER A 48 -27.01 12.59 19.75
N LEU A 49 -27.71 13.68 19.37
CA LEU A 49 -27.49 14.39 18.12
C LEU A 49 -26.16 15.15 18.15
N ALA A 50 -25.86 15.83 19.26
CA ALA A 50 -24.59 16.51 19.46
C ALA A 50 -23.40 15.52 19.41
N ALA A 51 -23.54 14.35 20.03
CA ALA A 51 -22.54 13.28 19.97
C ALA A 51 -22.35 12.75 18.55
N ALA A 52 -23.43 12.51 17.80
CA ALA A 52 -23.36 12.06 16.41
C ALA A 52 -22.69 13.10 15.50
N GLN A 53 -22.97 14.39 15.71
CA GLN A 53 -22.32 15.49 14.98
C GLN A 53 -20.83 15.58 15.31
N GLN A 54 -20.45 15.50 16.59
CA GLN A 54 -19.03 15.48 16.99
C GLN A 54 -18.29 14.28 16.39
N MET A 55 -18.89 13.09 16.44
CA MET A 55 -18.33 11.89 15.84
C MET A 55 -18.13 12.08 14.33
N SER A 56 -19.12 12.64 13.63
CA SER A 56 -19.08 12.83 12.19
C SER A 56 -18.09 13.91 11.73
N THR A 57 -17.97 15.00 12.48
CA THR A 57 -17.15 16.17 12.11
C THR A 57 -15.70 16.09 12.60
N ARG A 58 -15.44 15.39 13.71
CA ARG A 58 -14.10 15.31 14.31
C ARG A 58 -13.51 13.92 14.24
N THR A 59 -14.25 12.91 14.67
CA THR A 59 -13.70 11.55 14.84
C THR A 59 -13.56 10.81 13.50
N LEU A 60 -14.61 10.81 12.68
CA LEU A 60 -14.60 10.10 11.40
C LEU A 60 -13.51 10.59 10.43
N PRO A 61 -13.26 11.90 10.25
CA PRO A 61 -12.17 12.36 9.40
C PRO A 61 -10.79 11.87 9.87
N VAL A 62 -10.52 11.89 11.18
CA VAL A 62 -9.26 11.40 11.76
C VAL A 62 -9.08 9.91 11.50
N ILE A 63 -10.13 9.11 11.71
CA ILE A 63 -10.09 7.67 11.45
C ILE A 63 -9.85 7.39 9.96
N ARG A 64 -10.55 8.08 9.05
CA ARG A 64 -10.37 7.94 7.61
C ARG A 64 -8.93 8.24 7.19
N ALA A 65 -8.37 9.36 7.68
CA ALA A 65 -6.98 9.72 7.40
C ALA A 65 -5.99 8.66 7.91
N ALA A 66 -6.20 8.13 9.12
CA ALA A 66 -5.35 7.09 9.69
C ALA A 66 -5.40 5.79 8.87
N VAL A 67 -6.58 5.38 8.41
CA VAL A 67 -6.75 4.16 7.61
C VAL A 67 -6.17 4.35 6.21
N ALA A 68 -6.46 5.47 5.54
CA ALA A 68 -5.87 5.81 4.24
C ALA A 68 -4.34 5.84 4.30
N GLY A 69 -3.76 6.46 5.34
CA GLY A 69 -2.31 6.48 5.55
C GLY A 69 -1.69 5.09 5.73
N ARG A 70 -2.40 4.14 6.35
CA ARG A 70 -1.96 2.74 6.42
C ARG A 70 -1.93 2.08 5.05
N PHE A 71 -2.95 2.31 4.22
CA PHE A 71 -2.97 1.77 2.86
C PHE A 71 -1.85 2.36 2.00
N THR A 72 -1.61 3.68 2.06
CA THR A 72 -0.47 4.31 1.39
C THR A 72 0.86 3.67 1.82
N ARG A 73 1.06 3.46 3.13
CA ARG A 73 2.29 2.83 3.63
C ARG A 73 2.45 1.39 3.16
N ILE A 74 1.36 0.62 3.03
CA ILE A 74 1.40 -0.73 2.45
C ILE A 74 1.82 -0.65 0.98
N ALA A 75 1.28 0.29 0.20
CA ALA A 75 1.67 0.47 -1.19
C ALA A 75 3.15 0.83 -1.35
N GLU A 76 3.70 1.69 -0.48
CA GLU A 76 5.13 2.01 -0.43
C GLU A 76 5.99 0.78 -0.12
N LEU A 77 5.57 -0.07 0.83
CA LEU A 77 6.27 -1.31 1.14
C LEU A 77 6.25 -2.30 -0.02
N ILE A 78 5.16 -2.35 -0.79
CA ILE A 78 5.06 -3.15 -2.02
C ILE A 78 6.08 -2.67 -3.06
N ASP A 79 6.19 -1.35 -3.27
CA ASP A 79 7.18 -0.77 -4.19
C ASP A 79 8.61 -1.05 -3.73
N LEU A 80 8.89 -0.88 -2.43
CA LEU A 80 10.20 -1.16 -1.84
C LEU A 80 10.59 -2.63 -2.00
N ALA A 81 9.67 -3.55 -1.71
CA ALA A 81 9.90 -4.99 -1.89
C ALA A 81 10.21 -5.31 -3.35
N ARG A 82 9.42 -4.78 -4.29
CA ARG A 82 9.61 -5.02 -5.73
C ARG A 82 10.97 -4.51 -6.21
N GLN A 83 11.38 -3.31 -5.79
CA GLN A 83 12.70 -2.75 -6.11
C GLN A 83 13.85 -3.58 -5.51
N GLY A 84 13.72 -3.99 -4.25
CA GLY A 84 14.73 -4.80 -3.57
C GLY A 84 14.94 -6.16 -4.22
N PHE A 85 13.85 -6.84 -4.62
CA PHE A 85 13.96 -8.12 -5.30
C PHE A 85 14.57 -8.00 -6.70
N ILE A 86 14.18 -6.99 -7.49
CA ILE A 86 14.78 -6.74 -8.82
C ILE A 86 16.29 -6.48 -8.68
N ALA A 87 16.69 -5.60 -7.75
CA ALA A 87 18.10 -5.28 -7.52
C ALA A 87 18.90 -6.54 -7.12
N SER A 88 18.33 -7.41 -6.27
CA SER A 88 18.98 -8.65 -5.87
C SER A 88 19.10 -9.67 -7.01
N GLU A 89 18.14 -9.70 -7.94
CA GLU A 89 18.19 -10.58 -9.12
C GLU A 89 19.25 -10.10 -10.12
N ASP A 90 19.35 -8.79 -10.35
CA ASP A 90 20.40 -8.18 -11.19
C ASP A 90 21.79 -8.43 -10.59
N GLU A 91 21.94 -8.31 -9.27
CA GLU A 91 23.20 -8.59 -8.58
C GLU A 91 23.59 -10.08 -8.67
N LEU A 92 22.63 -11.00 -8.52
CA LEU A 92 22.84 -12.44 -8.73
C LEU A 92 23.23 -12.77 -10.17
N LEU A 93 22.55 -12.19 -11.16
CA LEU A 93 22.89 -12.36 -12.57
C LEU A 93 24.28 -11.82 -12.88
N ASN A 94 24.63 -10.66 -12.33
CA ASN A 94 25.96 -10.08 -12.51
C ASN A 94 27.05 -10.96 -11.89
N VAL A 95 26.84 -11.52 -10.69
CA VAL A 95 27.76 -12.49 -10.08
C VAL A 95 27.91 -13.75 -10.92
N VAL A 96 26.81 -14.29 -11.46
CA VAL A 96 26.85 -15.46 -12.36
C VAL A 96 27.61 -15.15 -13.66
N HIS A 97 27.43 -13.95 -14.22
CA HIS A 97 28.11 -13.52 -15.45
C HIS A 97 29.58 -13.15 -15.25
N THR A 98 29.97 -12.70 -14.05
CA THR A 98 31.34 -12.32 -13.72
C THR A 98 32.13 -13.44 -13.05
N MET A 99 31.49 -14.50 -12.57
CA MET A 99 32.18 -15.73 -12.20
C MET A 99 32.80 -16.36 -13.46
N PRO A 100 34.15 -16.53 -13.51
CA PRO A 100 34.75 -17.26 -14.60
C PRO A 100 34.22 -18.69 -14.53
N THR A 101 33.48 -19.12 -15.54
CA THR A 101 33.02 -20.51 -15.66
C THR A 101 34.21 -21.43 -15.42
N LEU A 102 34.17 -22.21 -14.32
CA LEU A 102 35.17 -23.20 -13.94
C LEU A 102 35.37 -24.32 -15.00
N LEU A 103 34.67 -24.23 -16.14
CA LEU A 103 34.73 -25.17 -17.25
C LEU A 103 35.87 -24.92 -18.25
N ARG A 104 36.70 -23.88 -18.10
CA ARG A 104 37.85 -23.64 -19.02
C ARG A 104 39.22 -24.14 -18.51
N THR A 105 39.34 -24.63 -17.27
CA THR A 105 40.65 -25.10 -16.76
C THR A 105 40.86 -26.63 -16.80
N ALA A 106 40.02 -27.38 -17.53
CA ALA A 106 40.16 -28.83 -17.71
C ALA A 106 40.29 -29.25 -19.19
N ALA A 107 40.90 -28.41 -20.03
CA ALA A 107 41.37 -28.80 -21.36
C ALA A 107 42.59 -27.94 -21.74
N GLY A 108 43.79 -28.49 -21.56
CA GLY A 108 45.06 -27.88 -21.95
C GLY A 108 46.17 -28.16 -20.96
#